data_AF-A0A382YYV2-F1
#
_entry.id   AF-A0A382YYV2-F1
#
_cell.length_a   1.000
_cell.length_b   1.000
_cell.length_c   1.000
_cell.angle_alpha   90.00
_cell.angle_beta   90.00
_cell.angle_gamma   90.00
#
_symmetry.space_group_name_H-M   'P 1'
#
loop_
_entity.id
_entity.type
_entity.pdbx_description
1 polymer ?
#
loop_
_entity_poly.entity_id
_entity_poly.type
_entity_poly.pdbx_seq_one_letter_code
_entity_poly.pdbx_strand_id
1 'polypeptide(L)'
;MKLVRMFNQIEEMPIKAFEEGVEWNWETFEEFINRIRKDLTINVAPLVGHSCLRLWVMGDACMHRAATGDENTAMRALLTQCLEAGAIGMSTSFVDIDETLQPVPSRYADQCELNALCEVLSTHNRILQLVHEFFDIDLTIARIDQLAEISLRYKITTTLSPLFVASDTMTLPPLFVASDEDNVSRVLDRLEEQTARGAKVWIQVQTRPIDLSFCFAVPSLLFIGLPSWYAIKRFGTRESIMPAFQDETQRQALVAEAQS
;
A
#
# COMPACT_ATOMS: atom_id res chain seq x y z
N MET A 1 -2.95 -18.48 1.20
CA MET A 1 -4.06 -17.76 1.86
C MET A 1 -3.68 -16.45 2.55
N LYS A 2 -2.51 -16.29 3.21
CA LYS A 2 -2.18 -15.02 3.92
C LYS A 2 -2.20 -13.79 3.01
N LEU A 3 -1.58 -13.90 1.83
CA LEU A 3 -1.60 -12.83 0.83
C LEU A 3 -3.03 -12.40 0.44
N VAL A 4 -3.94 -13.35 0.26
CA VAL A 4 -5.36 -13.09 -0.04
C VAL A 4 -6.04 -12.32 1.10
N ARG A 5 -5.73 -12.63 2.36
CA ARG A 5 -6.27 -11.91 3.52
C ARG A 5 -5.73 -10.50 3.63
N MET A 6 -4.44 -10.29 3.34
CA MET A 6 -3.87 -8.95 3.24
C MET A 6 -4.58 -8.12 2.17
N PHE A 7 -4.78 -8.66 0.95
CA PHE A 7 -5.53 -7.93 -0.08
C PHE A 7 -6.99 -7.66 0.30
N ASN A 8 -7.63 -8.57 1.03
CA ASN A 8 -8.98 -8.33 1.54
C ASN A 8 -9.04 -7.19 2.58
N GLN A 9 -7.96 -6.94 3.30
CA GLN A 9 -7.84 -5.79 4.20
C GLN A 9 -7.51 -4.51 3.44
N ILE A 10 -6.46 -4.53 2.62
CA ILE A 10 -5.87 -3.34 2.02
C ILE A 10 -6.72 -2.82 0.86
N GLU A 11 -7.16 -3.73 -0.02
CA GLU A 11 -7.85 -3.39 -1.27
C GLU A 11 -9.37 -3.63 -1.19
N GLU A 12 -9.87 -4.02 -0.01
CA GLU A 12 -11.25 -4.47 0.22
C GLU A 12 -11.75 -5.55 -0.74
N MET A 13 -10.83 -6.28 -1.39
CA MET A 13 -11.16 -7.30 -2.36
C MET A 13 -11.81 -8.50 -1.66
N PRO A 14 -13.04 -8.91 -2.02
CA PRO A 14 -13.70 -10.03 -1.36
C PRO A 14 -12.92 -11.33 -1.55
N ILE A 15 -12.80 -12.15 -0.50
CA ILE A 15 -12.15 -13.48 -0.59
C ILE A 15 -12.75 -14.32 -1.72
N LYS A 16 -14.08 -14.26 -1.87
CA LYS A 16 -14.82 -14.92 -2.95
C LYS A 16 -14.32 -14.54 -4.35
N ALA A 17 -13.89 -13.30 -4.57
CA ALA A 17 -13.34 -12.87 -5.85
C ALA A 17 -12.02 -13.57 -6.17
N PHE A 18 -11.21 -13.91 -5.15
CA PHE A 18 -10.01 -14.72 -5.35
C PHE A 18 -10.33 -16.21 -5.57
N GLU A 19 -11.36 -16.73 -4.89
CA GLU A 19 -11.80 -18.13 -5.05
C GLU A 19 -12.37 -18.40 -6.45
N GLU A 20 -13.12 -17.45 -7.00
CA GLU A 20 -13.77 -17.60 -8.31
C GLU A 20 -12.93 -17.03 -9.45
N GLY A 21 -12.11 -16.01 -9.19
CA GLY A 21 -11.43 -15.23 -10.22
C GLY A 21 -9.93 -15.53 -10.39
N VAL A 22 -9.30 -16.27 -9.47
CA VAL A 22 -7.86 -16.57 -9.55
C VAL A 22 -7.62 -18.07 -9.58
N GLU A 23 -6.99 -18.53 -10.66
CA GLU A 23 -6.49 -19.90 -10.75
C GLU A 23 -5.07 -19.97 -10.17
N TRP A 24 -4.93 -20.67 -9.03
CA TRP A 24 -3.68 -20.80 -8.28
C TRP A 24 -2.84 -21.98 -8.77
N ASN A 25 -2.40 -21.91 -10.03
CA ASN A 25 -1.56 -22.94 -10.67
C ASN A 25 -0.12 -22.45 -10.95
N TRP A 26 0.37 -21.53 -10.11
CA TRP A 26 1.68 -20.90 -10.17
C TRP A 26 2.18 -20.60 -8.76
N GLU A 27 3.49 -20.63 -8.57
CA GLU A 27 4.14 -20.31 -7.30
C GLU A 27 5.24 -19.25 -7.48
N THR A 28 5.96 -19.30 -8.60
CA THR A 28 7.05 -18.36 -8.90
C THR A 28 6.54 -17.13 -9.66
N PHE A 29 7.34 -16.05 -9.64
CA PHE A 29 7.01 -14.85 -10.41
C PHE A 29 7.00 -15.12 -11.92
N GLU A 30 7.91 -15.96 -12.43
CA GLU A 30 7.91 -16.37 -13.83
C GLU A 30 6.62 -17.12 -14.21
N GLU A 31 6.16 -18.06 -13.38
CA GLU A 31 4.90 -18.76 -13.60
C GLU A 31 3.69 -17.82 -13.54
N PHE A 32 3.66 -16.87 -12.61
CA PHE A 32 2.64 -15.82 -12.55
C PHE A 32 2.59 -15.02 -13.86
N ILE A 33 3.75 -14.57 -14.34
CA ILE A 33 3.87 -13.82 -15.60
C ILE A 33 3.38 -14.66 -16.78
N ASN A 34 3.80 -15.93 -16.87
CA ASN A 34 3.35 -16.85 -17.91
C ASN A 34 1.86 -17.15 -17.83
N ARG A 35 1.28 -17.16 -16.62
CA ARG A 35 -0.15 -17.35 -16.40
C ARG A 35 -0.96 -16.17 -16.89
N ILE A 36 -0.61 -14.95 -16.49
CA ILE A 36 -1.41 -13.77 -16.84
C ILE A 36 -1.32 -13.46 -18.33
N ARG A 37 -0.15 -13.66 -18.97
CA ARG A 37 0.07 -13.36 -20.41
C ARG A 37 -0.91 -14.04 -21.36
N LYS A 38 -1.55 -15.14 -20.95
CA LYS A 38 -2.48 -15.91 -21.80
C LYS A 38 -3.76 -15.14 -22.15
N ASP A 39 -4.23 -14.29 -21.23
CA ASP A 39 -5.59 -13.74 -21.27
C ASP A 39 -5.61 -12.19 -21.26
N LEU A 40 -4.48 -11.53 -21.53
CA LEU A 40 -4.39 -10.06 -21.48
C LEU A 40 -4.97 -9.37 -22.71
N THR A 41 -5.87 -8.41 -22.48
CA THR A 41 -6.38 -7.47 -23.49
C THR A 41 -5.71 -6.09 -23.42
N ILE A 42 -4.89 -5.86 -22.38
CA ILE A 42 -4.14 -4.63 -22.14
C ILE A 42 -2.66 -4.94 -21.87
N ASN A 43 -1.79 -3.95 -22.04
CA ASN A 43 -0.40 -4.07 -21.62
C ASN A 43 -0.33 -4.07 -20.08
N VAL A 44 0.50 -4.95 -19.52
CA VAL A 44 0.71 -5.05 -18.07
C VAL A 44 2.20 -4.93 -17.78
N ALA A 45 2.56 -4.04 -16.86
CA ALA A 45 3.92 -3.82 -16.38
C ALA A 45 3.97 -4.07 -14.85
N PRO A 46 4.33 -5.27 -14.40
CA PRO A 46 4.17 -5.66 -13.01
C PRO A 46 5.35 -5.22 -12.13
N LEU A 47 5.04 -4.89 -10.88
CA LEU A 47 6.01 -4.67 -9.80
C LEU A 47 6.03 -5.88 -8.87
N VAL A 48 7.18 -6.16 -8.28
CA VAL A 48 7.31 -7.16 -7.21
C VAL A 48 6.95 -6.50 -5.88
N GLY A 49 6.02 -7.09 -5.12
CA GLY A 49 5.69 -6.58 -3.79
C GLY A 49 6.77 -6.89 -2.75
N HIS A 50 7.30 -5.88 -2.07
CA HIS A 50 8.28 -6.04 -1.00
C HIS A 50 7.75 -6.94 0.13
N SER A 51 6.48 -6.78 0.52
CA SER A 51 5.84 -7.68 1.49
C SER A 51 5.78 -9.14 1.03
N CYS A 52 5.61 -9.38 -0.27
CA CYS A 52 5.63 -10.74 -0.83
C CYS A 52 7.05 -11.36 -0.79
N LEU A 53 8.09 -10.57 -1.07
CA LEU A 53 9.48 -11.01 -0.94
C LEU A 53 9.78 -11.45 0.49
N ARG A 54 9.41 -10.62 1.47
CA ARG A 54 9.59 -10.92 2.89
C ARG A 54 8.81 -12.16 3.32
N LEU A 55 7.55 -12.28 2.92
CA LEU A 55 6.73 -13.45 3.23
C LEU A 55 7.32 -14.74 2.63
N TRP A 56 7.83 -14.68 1.41
CA TRP A 56 8.45 -15.84 0.75
C TRP A 56 9.72 -16.30 1.48
N VAL A 57 10.61 -15.36 1.83
CA VAL A 57 11.92 -15.68 2.40
C VAL A 57 11.86 -15.96 3.90
N MET A 58 11.12 -15.15 4.65
CA MET A 58 11.12 -15.17 6.12
C MET A 58 9.93 -15.92 6.71
N GLY A 59 8.89 -16.21 5.91
CA GLY A 59 7.61 -16.70 6.41
C GLY A 59 7.02 -15.74 7.45
N ASP A 60 6.45 -16.30 8.50
CA ASP A 60 5.71 -15.54 9.53
C ASP A 60 6.59 -14.56 10.32
N ALA A 61 7.90 -14.79 10.35
CA ALA A 61 8.82 -13.92 11.07
C ALA A 61 8.88 -12.49 10.49
N CYS A 62 8.49 -12.29 9.22
CA CYS A 62 8.48 -10.97 8.60
C CYS A 62 7.53 -9.97 9.28
N MET A 63 6.56 -10.47 10.05
CA MET A 63 5.53 -9.68 10.74
C MET A 63 5.96 -9.15 12.10
N HIS A 64 7.20 -9.44 12.54
CA HIS A 64 7.63 -9.15 13.91
C HIS A 64 9.04 -8.58 14.02
N ARG A 65 9.86 -8.66 12.96
CA ARG A 65 11.27 -8.24 13.01
C ARG A 65 11.84 -7.88 11.65
N ALA A 66 12.97 -7.17 11.66
CA ALA A 66 13.81 -6.99 10.49
C ALA A 66 14.38 -8.33 9.97
N ALA A 67 14.80 -8.34 8.70
CA ALA A 67 15.45 -9.50 8.10
C ALA A 67 16.88 -9.67 8.63
N THR A 68 17.34 -10.92 8.74
CA THR A 68 18.75 -11.22 8.98
C THR A 68 19.59 -10.96 7.73
N GLY A 69 20.92 -10.98 7.84
CA GLY A 69 21.81 -10.84 6.68
C GLY A 69 21.59 -11.91 5.60
N ASP A 70 21.33 -13.15 6.02
CA ASP A 70 21.08 -14.26 5.11
C ASP A 70 19.71 -14.12 4.42
N GLU A 71 18.68 -13.72 5.17
CA GLU A 71 17.35 -13.44 4.62
C GLU A 71 17.37 -12.26 3.64
N ASN A 72 18.12 -11.19 3.96
CA ASN A 72 18.31 -10.07 3.02
C ASN A 72 19.02 -10.55 1.74
N THR A 73 20.06 -11.37 1.87
CA THR A 73 20.74 -11.97 0.71
C THR A 73 19.79 -12.81 -0.14
N ALA A 74 18.94 -13.62 0.50
CA ALA A 74 17.93 -14.42 -0.19
C ALA A 74 16.85 -13.55 -0.87
N MET A 75 16.39 -12.46 -0.23
CA MET A 75 15.43 -11.53 -0.85
C MET A 75 16.01 -10.79 -2.04
N ARG A 76 17.30 -10.41 -2.01
CA ARG A 76 17.99 -9.83 -3.16
C ARG A 76 18.04 -10.80 -4.33
N ALA A 77 18.39 -12.07 -4.07
CA ALA A 77 18.41 -13.10 -5.09
C ALA A 77 17.01 -13.37 -5.69
N LEU A 78 15.98 -13.41 -4.84
CA LEU A 78 14.60 -13.55 -5.29
C LEU A 78 14.14 -12.34 -6.12
N LEU A 79 14.45 -11.12 -5.69
CA LEU A 79 14.15 -9.91 -6.45
C LEU A 79 14.82 -9.95 -7.83
N THR A 80 16.10 -10.33 -7.91
CA THR A 80 16.79 -10.53 -9.20
C THR A 80 16.01 -11.49 -10.11
N GLN A 81 15.60 -12.66 -9.62
CA GLN A 81 14.83 -13.63 -10.41
C GLN A 81 13.51 -13.02 -10.93
N CYS A 82 12.79 -12.28 -10.09
CA CYS A 82 11.55 -11.62 -10.49
C CYS A 82 11.79 -10.52 -11.55
N LEU A 83 12.87 -9.74 -11.43
CA LEU A 83 13.23 -8.71 -12.41
C LEU A 83 13.66 -9.33 -13.76
N GLU A 84 14.39 -10.45 -13.74
CA GLU A 84 14.77 -11.23 -14.93
C GLU A 84 13.54 -11.86 -15.60
N ALA A 85 12.54 -12.29 -14.82
CA ALA A 85 11.27 -12.80 -15.31
C ALA A 85 10.33 -11.72 -15.91
N GLY A 86 10.66 -10.44 -15.74
CA GLY A 86 9.99 -9.32 -16.42
C GLY A 86 9.29 -8.31 -15.51
N ALA A 87 9.54 -8.32 -14.21
CA ALA A 87 9.12 -7.21 -13.36
C ALA A 87 9.84 -5.90 -13.75
N ILE A 88 9.11 -4.80 -13.74
CA ILE A 88 9.65 -3.46 -14.06
C ILE A 88 10.23 -2.74 -12.83
N GLY A 89 10.09 -3.34 -11.65
CA GLY A 89 10.54 -2.76 -10.40
C GLY A 89 9.95 -3.46 -9.18
N MET A 90 10.03 -2.77 -8.04
CA MET A 90 9.49 -3.23 -6.77
C MET A 90 8.54 -2.17 -6.19
N SER A 91 7.50 -2.61 -5.49
CA SER A 91 6.64 -1.74 -4.68
C SER A 91 6.84 -1.99 -3.18
N THR A 92 6.75 -0.94 -2.37
CA THR A 92 6.77 -1.00 -0.91
C THR A 92 5.73 -0.06 -0.31
N SER A 93 5.36 -0.27 0.96
CA SER A 93 4.36 0.55 1.65
C SER A 93 4.79 0.90 3.06
N PHE A 94 4.44 2.13 3.47
CA PHE A 94 4.62 2.66 4.83
C PHE A 94 3.32 2.86 5.60
N VAL A 95 2.16 2.69 4.94
CA VAL A 95 0.85 2.94 5.54
C VAL A 95 0.05 1.66 5.78
N ASP A 96 0.24 0.62 4.95
CA ASP A 96 -0.67 -0.52 4.94
C ASP A 96 -0.64 -1.33 6.24
N ILE A 97 -1.80 -1.91 6.55
CA ILE A 97 -2.04 -2.80 7.68
C ILE A 97 -2.72 -4.10 7.18
N ASP A 98 -2.44 -5.20 7.86
CA ASP A 98 -2.99 -6.51 7.56
C ASP A 98 -4.35 -6.76 8.22
N GLU A 99 -4.94 -7.94 7.98
CA GLU A 99 -6.25 -8.31 8.52
C GLU A 99 -6.33 -8.36 10.06
N THR A 100 -5.18 -8.37 10.74
CA THR A 100 -5.04 -8.36 12.19
C THR A 100 -4.75 -6.97 12.76
N LEU A 101 -4.84 -5.94 11.92
CA LEU A 101 -4.52 -4.54 12.23
C LEU A 101 -3.05 -4.34 12.63
N GLN A 102 -2.16 -5.21 12.15
CA GLN A 102 -0.72 -5.06 12.29
C GLN A 102 -0.11 -4.49 11.02
N PRO A 103 1.05 -3.80 11.08
CA PRO A 103 1.76 -3.36 9.89
C PRO A 103 2.01 -4.52 8.91
N VAL A 104 1.87 -4.27 7.61
CA VAL A 104 2.27 -5.25 6.59
C VAL A 104 3.77 -5.57 6.67
N PRO A 105 4.23 -6.73 6.16
CA PRO A 105 5.62 -7.15 6.28
C PRO A 105 6.65 -6.08 5.91
N SER A 106 6.44 -5.32 4.83
CA SER A 106 7.37 -4.29 4.35
C SER A 106 7.64 -3.18 5.38
N ARG A 107 6.72 -2.94 6.32
CA ARG A 107 6.88 -1.90 7.35
C ARG A 107 7.82 -2.30 8.49
N TYR A 108 8.16 -3.59 8.59
CA TYR A 108 9.17 -4.09 9.53
C TYR A 108 10.59 -4.10 8.94
N ALA A 109 10.75 -3.77 7.66
CA ALA A 109 12.04 -3.68 7.03
C ALA A 109 12.83 -2.48 7.57
N ASP A 110 14.13 -2.67 7.78
CA ASP A 110 15.01 -1.58 8.15
C ASP A 110 15.58 -0.87 6.90
N GLN A 111 16.32 0.22 7.13
CA GLN A 111 16.93 0.98 6.05
C GLN A 111 18.02 0.18 5.32
N CYS A 112 18.70 -0.76 5.99
CA CYS A 112 19.73 -1.60 5.38
C CYS A 112 19.11 -2.55 4.34
N GLU A 113 17.96 -3.12 4.65
CA GLU A 113 17.18 -3.95 3.75
C GLU A 113 16.68 -3.17 2.54
N LEU A 114 16.04 -2.01 2.74
CA LEU A 114 15.57 -1.18 1.64
C LEU A 114 16.73 -0.76 0.71
N ASN A 115 17.86 -0.36 1.28
CA ASN A 115 19.07 -0.02 0.53
C ASN A 115 19.59 -1.20 -0.29
N ALA A 116 19.65 -2.39 0.30
CA ALA A 116 20.14 -3.60 -0.36
C ALA A 116 19.24 -4.03 -1.54
N LEU A 117 17.93 -3.85 -1.42
CA LEU A 117 16.98 -4.09 -2.51
C LEU A 117 17.08 -2.99 -3.60
N CYS A 118 17.31 -1.73 -3.22
CA CYS A 118 17.56 -0.65 -4.18
C CYS A 118 18.83 -0.85 -4.99
N GLU A 119 19.88 -1.47 -4.42
CA GLU A 119 21.06 -1.90 -5.19
C GLU A 119 20.71 -2.90 -6.29
N VAL A 120 19.82 -3.87 -6.00
CA VAL A 120 19.34 -4.82 -7.01
C VAL A 120 18.58 -4.09 -8.11
N LEU A 121 17.67 -3.17 -7.76
CA LEU A 121 16.96 -2.34 -8.74
C LEU A 121 17.92 -1.52 -9.61
N SER A 122 18.98 -0.97 -9.01
CA SER A 122 20.02 -0.21 -9.71
C SER A 122 20.74 -1.04 -10.77
N THR A 123 21.22 -2.23 -10.39
CA THR A 123 21.93 -3.13 -11.31
C THR A 123 21.08 -3.58 -12.50
N HIS A 124 19.75 -3.62 -12.34
CA HIS A 124 18.81 -4.00 -13.38
C HIS A 124 18.19 -2.80 -14.12
N ASN A 125 18.50 -1.56 -13.72
CA ASN A 125 17.84 -0.34 -14.20
C ASN A 125 16.30 -0.43 -14.10
N ARG A 126 15.82 -0.59 -12.86
CA ARG A 126 14.40 -0.79 -12.51
C ARG A 126 13.92 0.24 -11.48
N ILE A 127 12.62 0.38 -11.33
CA ILE A 127 12.01 1.44 -10.51
C ILE A 127 11.65 0.98 -9.09
N LEU A 128 11.56 1.94 -8.18
CA LEU A 128 10.93 1.75 -6.88
C LEU A 128 9.62 2.55 -6.84
N GLN A 129 8.52 1.90 -6.48
CA GLN A 129 7.26 2.56 -6.14
C GLN A 129 6.98 2.44 -4.65
N LEU A 130 6.47 3.52 -4.05
CA LEU A 130 6.21 3.62 -2.63
C LEU A 130 4.78 4.13 -2.37
N VAL A 131 4.06 3.46 -1.48
CA VAL A 131 2.86 4.01 -0.84
C VAL A 131 3.29 4.67 0.46
N HIS A 132 3.09 5.98 0.56
CA HIS A 132 3.53 6.79 1.70
C HIS A 132 2.40 7.01 2.69
N GLU A 133 2.75 7.56 3.85
CA GLU A 133 1.82 8.11 4.83
C GLU A 133 1.11 9.36 4.28
N PHE A 134 0.24 9.19 3.28
CA PHE A 134 -0.46 10.28 2.58
C PHE A 134 -1.44 11.07 3.44
N PHE A 135 -1.71 10.60 4.66
CA PHE A 135 -2.49 11.31 5.67
C PHE A 135 -1.67 12.39 6.40
N ASP A 136 -0.38 12.56 6.11
CA ASP A 136 0.44 13.61 6.73
C ASP A 136 1.37 14.23 5.68
N ILE A 137 1.25 15.55 5.51
CA ILE A 137 1.97 16.30 4.48
C ILE A 137 3.45 16.43 4.83
N ASP A 138 3.79 16.58 6.10
CA ASP A 138 5.19 16.67 6.52
C ASP A 138 5.88 15.31 6.35
N LEU A 139 5.18 14.21 6.64
CA LEU A 139 5.68 12.86 6.31
C LEU A 139 5.80 12.66 4.80
N THR A 140 4.84 13.14 4.01
CA THR A 140 4.90 13.08 2.53
C THR A 140 6.14 13.81 2.01
N ILE A 141 6.42 15.02 2.50
CA ILE A 141 7.63 15.79 2.17
C ILE A 141 8.90 15.03 2.58
N ALA A 142 8.92 14.44 3.78
CA ALA A 142 10.06 13.63 4.23
C ALA A 142 10.27 12.38 3.35
N ARG A 143 9.20 11.79 2.82
CA ARG A 143 9.29 10.66 1.86
C ARG A 143 9.82 11.10 0.51
N ILE A 144 9.50 12.30 0.04
CA ILE A 144 10.11 12.88 -1.17
C ILE A 144 11.62 13.01 -0.98
N ASP A 145 12.06 13.53 0.17
CA ASP A 145 13.48 13.63 0.48
C ASP A 145 14.16 12.26 0.52
N GLN A 146 13.55 11.27 1.20
CA GLN A 146 14.08 9.91 1.24
C GLN A 146 14.18 9.27 -0.15
N LEU A 147 13.13 9.40 -0.97
CA LEU A 147 13.11 8.89 -2.34
C LEU A 147 14.12 9.61 -3.24
N ALA A 148 14.34 10.91 -3.03
CA ALA A 148 15.37 11.66 -3.73
C ALA A 148 16.77 11.15 -3.40
N GLU A 149 17.08 10.90 -2.12
CA GLU A 149 18.37 10.32 -1.72
C GLU A 149 18.57 8.91 -2.31
N ILE A 150 17.53 8.08 -2.30
CA ILE A 150 17.56 6.75 -2.95
C ILE A 150 17.82 6.91 -4.45
N SER A 151 17.11 7.81 -5.12
CA SER A 151 17.25 8.05 -6.55
C SER A 151 18.66 8.51 -6.91
N LEU A 152 19.22 9.46 -6.18
CA LEU A 152 20.57 9.98 -6.41
C LEU A 152 21.64 8.92 -6.14
N ARG A 153 21.50 8.17 -5.03
CA ARG A 153 22.46 7.14 -4.62
C ARG A 153 22.49 5.95 -5.57
N TYR A 154 21.31 5.43 -5.93
CA TYR A 154 21.18 4.20 -6.71
C TYR A 154 20.91 4.45 -8.20
N LYS A 155 20.78 5.72 -8.61
CA LYS A 155 20.52 6.14 -9.99
C LYS A 155 19.25 5.52 -10.59
N ILE A 156 18.28 5.19 -9.75
CA ILE A 156 16.99 4.63 -10.15
C ILE A 156 15.91 5.71 -10.14
N THR A 157 14.86 5.47 -10.93
CA THR A 157 13.62 6.23 -10.82
C THR A 157 12.84 5.75 -9.61
N THR A 158 12.39 6.69 -8.79
CA THR A 158 11.52 6.45 -7.66
C THR A 158 10.17 7.11 -7.89
N THR A 159 9.12 6.54 -7.32
CA THR A 159 7.77 7.08 -7.42
C THR A 159 7.03 6.91 -6.11
N LEU A 160 6.22 7.90 -5.78
CA LEU A 160 5.23 7.81 -4.69
C LEU A 160 3.82 7.84 -5.27
N SER A 161 2.94 7.02 -4.70
CA SER A 161 1.55 6.91 -5.12
C SER A 161 0.64 6.62 -3.93
N PRO A 162 -0.54 7.23 -3.83
CA PRO A 162 -1.01 8.41 -4.58
C PRO A 162 -0.79 9.72 -3.81
N LEU A 163 -0.57 10.83 -4.52
CA LEU A 163 -0.80 12.17 -3.95
C LEU A 163 -2.28 12.50 -4.06
N PHE A 164 -2.91 12.83 -2.93
CA PHE A 164 -4.30 13.23 -2.87
C PHE A 164 -4.46 14.75 -2.89
N VAL A 165 -5.58 15.19 -3.47
CA VAL A 165 -6.11 16.54 -3.34
C VAL A 165 -7.50 16.42 -2.71
N ALA A 166 -7.63 16.74 -1.43
CA ALA A 166 -8.87 16.73 -0.67
C ALA A 166 -9.31 18.18 -0.38
N SER A 167 -10.55 18.52 -0.69
CA SER A 167 -11.15 19.80 -0.28
C SER A 167 -11.40 19.84 1.23
N ASP A 168 -11.36 21.04 1.82
CA ASP A 168 -11.57 21.33 3.26
C ASP A 168 -12.82 20.70 3.91
N THR A 169 -13.74 20.20 3.10
CA THR A 169 -15.03 19.62 3.51
C THR A 169 -15.04 18.10 3.72
N MET A 170 -13.98 17.38 3.36
CA MET A 170 -13.84 15.95 3.64
C MET A 170 -12.54 15.66 4.39
N THR A 171 -12.57 15.88 5.70
CA THR A 171 -11.66 15.21 6.63
C THR A 171 -12.25 13.86 6.98
N LEU A 172 -11.55 12.79 6.66
CA LEU A 172 -11.83 11.45 7.19
C LEU A 172 -10.60 11.01 7.99
N PRO A 173 -10.31 11.65 9.13
CA PRO A 173 -9.18 11.27 9.94
C PRO A 173 -9.42 9.82 10.43
N PRO A 174 -8.39 8.94 10.41
CA PRO A 174 -6.99 9.20 10.09
C PRO A 174 -6.61 8.94 8.61
N LEU A 175 -7.56 8.58 7.74
CA LEU A 175 -7.27 8.17 6.37
C LEU A 175 -6.88 9.33 5.46
N PHE A 176 -7.53 10.49 5.61
CA PHE A 176 -7.30 11.64 4.75
C PHE A 176 -7.22 12.91 5.60
N VAL A 177 -6.08 13.60 5.50
CA VAL A 177 -5.95 14.98 5.96
C VAL A 177 -6.34 15.89 4.80
N ALA A 178 -7.03 16.99 5.12
CA ALA A 178 -7.34 18.03 4.15
C ALA A 178 -6.03 18.51 3.51
N SER A 179 -5.87 18.28 2.23
CA SER A 179 -4.81 18.90 1.45
C SER A 179 -5.43 20.11 0.76
N ASP A 180 -5.45 21.24 1.47
CA ASP A 180 -5.72 22.52 0.83
C ASP A 180 -4.70 22.78 -0.30
N GLU A 181 -4.99 23.79 -1.13
CA GLU A 181 -4.10 24.17 -2.24
C GLU A 181 -2.67 24.50 -1.76
N ASP A 182 -2.50 24.91 -0.50
CA ASP A 182 -1.20 25.17 0.12
C ASP A 182 -0.38 23.88 0.29
N ASN A 183 -1.00 22.81 0.80
CA ASN A 183 -0.32 21.53 1.00
C ASN A 183 0.15 20.86 -0.29
N VAL A 184 -0.63 20.94 -1.37
CA VAL A 184 -0.20 20.45 -2.69
C VAL A 184 0.99 21.27 -3.19
N SER A 185 0.94 22.59 -3.04
CA SER A 185 2.02 23.49 -3.44
C SER A 185 3.32 23.15 -2.69
N ARG A 186 3.25 22.92 -1.37
CA ARG A 186 4.42 22.50 -0.55
C ARG A 186 5.05 21.19 -1.03
N VAL A 187 4.24 20.22 -1.45
CA VAL A 187 4.70 18.94 -2.00
C VAL A 187 5.39 19.15 -3.36
N LEU A 188 4.80 19.98 -4.23
CA LEU A 188 5.37 20.28 -5.55
C LEU A 188 6.66 21.10 -5.44
N ASP A 189 6.70 22.11 -4.58
CA ASP A 189 7.90 22.92 -4.31
C ASP A 189 9.06 22.01 -3.87
N ARG A 190 8.80 21.08 -2.94
CA ARG A 190 9.82 20.12 -2.50
C ARG A 190 10.27 19.21 -3.65
N LEU A 191 9.34 18.74 -4.48
CA LEU A 191 9.67 17.93 -5.64
C LEU A 191 10.58 18.69 -6.62
N GLU A 192 10.30 19.96 -6.88
CA GLU A 192 11.10 20.82 -7.75
C GLU A 192 12.52 21.00 -7.20
N GLU A 193 12.67 21.25 -5.89
CA GLU A 193 13.97 21.31 -5.23
C GLU A 193 14.78 20.02 -5.42
N GLN A 194 14.16 18.85 -5.23
CA GLN A 194 14.82 17.56 -5.40
C GLN A 194 15.14 17.27 -6.88
N THR A 195 14.27 17.68 -7.79
CA THR A 195 14.49 17.57 -9.23
C THR A 195 15.67 18.44 -9.68
N ALA A 196 15.82 19.65 -9.12
CA ALA A 196 16.96 20.52 -9.37
C ALA A 196 18.31 19.92 -8.90
N ARG A 197 18.28 19.05 -7.88
CA ARG A 197 19.44 18.23 -7.46
C ARG A 197 19.74 17.06 -8.40
N GLY A 198 18.89 16.79 -9.39
CA GLY A 198 19.01 15.69 -10.34
C GLY A 198 18.32 14.39 -9.90
N ALA A 199 17.53 14.42 -8.82
CA ALA A 199 16.76 13.25 -8.40
C ALA A 199 15.62 12.96 -9.38
N LYS A 200 15.31 11.67 -9.57
CA LYS A 200 14.20 11.19 -10.42
C LYS A 200 13.08 10.66 -9.52
N VAL A 201 12.35 11.58 -8.90
CA VAL A 201 11.16 11.29 -8.09
C VAL A 201 9.94 11.65 -8.91
N TRP A 202 8.98 10.72 -9.05
CA TRP A 202 7.73 10.95 -9.76
C TRP A 202 6.53 10.71 -8.86
N ILE A 203 5.70 11.74 -8.73
CA ILE A 203 4.44 11.65 -8.01
C ILE A 203 3.37 11.09 -8.95
N GLN A 204 2.62 10.11 -8.47
CA GLN A 204 1.44 9.60 -9.16
C GLN A 204 0.18 10.20 -8.55
N VAL A 205 -0.72 10.64 -9.42
CA VAL A 205 -2.06 11.12 -9.07
C VAL A 205 -3.09 10.32 -9.84
N GLN A 206 -4.31 10.23 -9.30
CA GLN A 206 -5.41 9.59 -10.01
C GLN A 206 -6.03 10.58 -11.01
N THR A 207 -6.45 10.07 -12.17
CA THR A 207 -7.15 10.88 -13.20
C THR A 207 -8.63 11.11 -12.88
N ARG A 208 -9.12 10.53 -11.78
CA ARG A 208 -10.49 10.66 -11.28
C ARG A 208 -10.48 10.81 -9.76
N PRO A 209 -11.49 11.47 -9.17
CA PRO A 209 -11.67 11.47 -7.73
C PRO A 209 -11.79 10.03 -7.18
N ILE A 210 -11.39 9.83 -5.92
CA ILE A 210 -11.80 8.64 -5.19
C ILE A 210 -13.24 8.84 -4.74
N ASP A 211 -14.14 8.04 -5.33
CA ASP A 211 -15.52 7.94 -4.87
C ASP A 211 -15.62 6.83 -3.82
N LEU A 212 -15.74 7.21 -2.55
CA LEU A 212 -16.02 6.24 -1.47
C LEU A 212 -17.52 5.96 -1.41
N SER A 213 -17.92 4.85 -2.01
CA SER A 213 -19.27 4.30 -1.84
C SER A 213 -19.27 3.25 -0.74
N PHE A 214 -20.30 3.25 0.11
CA PHE A 214 -20.47 2.23 1.13
C PHE A 214 -21.90 1.69 1.13
N CYS A 215 -22.05 0.47 1.64
CA CYS A 215 -23.34 -0.03 2.06
C CYS A 215 -23.18 -0.83 3.35
N PHE A 216 -24.28 -1.03 4.06
CA PHE A 216 -24.23 -1.74 5.34
C PHE A 216 -24.00 -3.25 5.22
N ALA A 217 -24.14 -3.82 4.01
CA ALA A 217 -24.02 -5.24 3.76
C ALA A 217 -22.57 -5.75 3.63
N VAL A 218 -21.60 -4.87 3.38
CA VAL A 218 -20.18 -5.24 3.24
C VAL A 218 -19.30 -4.43 4.20
N PRO A 219 -18.12 -4.94 4.56
CA PRO A 219 -17.08 -4.15 5.22
C PRO A 219 -16.75 -2.87 4.44
N SER A 220 -16.38 -1.80 5.16
CA SER A 220 -15.93 -0.56 4.55
C SER A 220 -14.88 0.14 5.42
N LEU A 221 -13.73 0.45 4.82
CA LEU A 221 -12.63 1.21 5.41
C LEU A 221 -13.02 2.67 5.69
N LEU A 222 -14.11 3.17 5.10
CA LEU A 222 -14.63 4.51 5.39
C LEU A 222 -14.78 4.78 6.90
N PHE A 223 -15.12 3.74 7.66
CA PHE A 223 -15.37 3.86 9.09
C PHE A 223 -14.13 3.67 9.96
N ILE A 224 -12.93 3.45 9.41
CA ILE A 224 -11.74 3.09 10.22
C ILE A 224 -11.37 4.15 11.27
N GLY A 225 -11.70 5.42 11.01
CA GLY A 225 -11.53 6.53 11.94
C GLY A 225 -12.59 6.65 13.03
N LEU A 226 -13.63 5.83 12.94
CA LEU A 226 -14.76 5.77 13.86
C LEU A 226 -14.76 4.37 14.52
N PRO A 227 -13.98 4.14 15.59
CA PRO A 227 -13.80 2.83 16.21
C PRO A 227 -15.06 1.99 16.40
N SER A 228 -16.17 2.57 16.89
CA SER A 228 -17.39 1.80 17.14
C SER A 228 -18.10 1.42 15.83
N TRP A 229 -18.12 2.34 14.86
CA TRP A 229 -18.60 2.06 13.51
C TRP A 229 -17.75 0.99 12.84
N TYR A 230 -16.41 1.10 12.90
CA TYR A 230 -15.49 0.15 12.29
C TYR A 230 -15.67 -1.25 12.86
N ALA A 231 -15.79 -1.37 14.19
CA ALA A 231 -16.01 -2.65 14.85
C ALA A 231 -17.27 -3.36 14.34
N ILE A 232 -18.38 -2.62 14.20
CA ILE A 232 -19.64 -3.15 13.68
C ILE A 232 -19.53 -3.47 12.19
N LYS A 233 -18.95 -2.56 11.40
CA LYS A 233 -18.98 -2.66 9.93
C LYS A 233 -17.96 -3.63 9.37
N ARG A 234 -16.77 -3.72 9.97
CA ARG A 234 -15.67 -4.58 9.50
C ARG A 234 -15.88 -6.03 9.93
N PHE A 235 -16.31 -6.25 11.17
CA PHE A 235 -16.36 -7.58 11.77
C PHE A 235 -17.78 -8.12 11.98
N GLY A 236 -18.81 -7.30 11.78
CA GLY A 236 -20.19 -7.72 11.93
C GLY A 236 -20.75 -8.47 10.73
N THR A 237 -21.72 -9.36 10.97
CA THR A 237 -22.57 -9.96 9.93
C THR A 237 -23.89 -9.19 9.84
N ARG A 238 -24.71 -9.48 8.83
CA ARG A 238 -26.05 -8.87 8.74
C ARG A 238 -26.86 -9.07 10.02
N GLU A 239 -26.75 -10.25 10.63
CA GLU A 239 -27.46 -10.64 11.85
C GLU A 239 -26.97 -9.88 13.09
N SER A 240 -25.71 -9.43 13.12
CA SER A 240 -25.18 -8.63 14.24
C SER A 240 -25.28 -7.12 14.00
N ILE A 241 -25.16 -6.67 12.75
CA ILE A 241 -25.24 -5.26 12.37
C ILE A 241 -26.66 -4.71 12.58
N MET A 242 -27.69 -5.48 12.19
CA MET A 242 -29.07 -4.99 12.27
C MET A 242 -29.52 -4.70 13.71
N PRO A 243 -29.34 -5.60 14.69
CA PRO A 243 -29.64 -5.32 16.08
C PRO A 243 -28.84 -4.12 16.62
N ALA A 244 -27.55 -4.01 16.28
CA ALA A 244 -26.69 -2.92 16.74
C ALA A 244 -27.19 -1.53 16.32
N PHE A 245 -27.83 -1.42 15.15
CA PHE A 245 -28.43 -0.17 14.69
C PHE A 245 -29.86 0.07 15.21
N GLN A 246 -30.56 -1.00 15.60
CA GLN A 246 -31.89 -0.90 16.21
C GLN A 246 -31.82 -0.45 17.67
N ASP A 247 -30.77 -0.85 18.40
CA ASP A 247 -30.52 -0.41 19.77
C ASP A 247 -30.34 1.12 19.83
N GLU A 248 -31.19 1.77 20.62
CA GLU A 248 -31.25 3.23 20.69
C GLU A 248 -30.02 3.83 21.37
N THR A 249 -29.51 3.19 22.42
CA THR A 249 -28.33 3.66 23.14
C THR A 249 -27.08 3.55 22.28
N GLN A 250 -26.91 2.42 21.58
CA GLN A 250 -25.80 2.21 20.66
C GLN A 250 -25.86 3.17 19.47
N ARG A 251 -27.06 3.39 18.92
CA ARG A 251 -27.24 4.37 17.83
C ARG A 251 -26.90 5.80 18.27
N GLN A 252 -27.29 6.21 19.47
CA GLN A 252 -26.92 7.53 20.00
C GLN A 252 -25.40 7.68 20.13
N ALA A 253 -24.70 6.63 20.60
CA ALA A 253 -23.24 6.63 20.68
C ALA A 253 -22.58 6.74 19.29
N LEU A 254 -23.07 5.97 18.31
CA LEU A 254 -22.58 6.01 16.93
C LEU A 254 -22.78 7.39 16.27
N VAL A 255 -23.91 8.06 16.52
CA VAL A 255 -24.16 9.42 16.01
C VAL A 255 -23.21 10.42 16.66
N ALA A 256 -23.00 10.33 17.97
CA ALA A 256 -22.09 11.22 18.68
C ALA A 256 -20.64 11.07 18.17
N GLU A 257 -20.19 9.84 17.94
CA GLU A 257 -18.87 9.55 17.36
C GLU A 257 -18.72 10.11 15.93
N ALA A 258 -19.76 10.04 15.11
CA ALA A 258 -19.71 10.59 13.74
C ALA A 258 -19.74 12.13 13.69
N GLN A 259 -20.05 12.79 14.79
CA GLN A 259 -20.13 14.26 14.91
C GLN A 259 -18.93 14.88 15.63
N SER A 260 -18.06 14.07 16.24
CA SER A 260 -16.83 14.50 16.93
C SER A 260 -15.69 14.71 15.95
#